data_AF-A0A6P3XLT9-F1
#
_entry.id   AF-A0A6P3XLT9-F1
#
_cell.length_a   1.000
_cell.length_b   1.000
_cell.length_c   1.000
_cell.angle_alpha   90.00
_cell.angle_beta   90.00
_cell.angle_gamma   90.00
#
_symmetry.space_group_name_H-M   'P 1'
#
loop_
_entity.id
_entity.type
_entity.pdbx_description
1 polymer ?
#
loop_
_entity_poly.entity_id
_entity_poly.type
_entity_poly.pdbx_seq_one_letter_code
_entity_poly.pdbx_strand_id
1 'polypeptide(L)'
;MKYSEFLVSNFEGLFMFLVVFGVACLSLNLFQVLQIISFGGNMDELYQHIVYIIIIILYMFLTNYLGQEIADHNDRVFVTAYNIQWYVAPLQTQRMILFLLQRNKRTFNLNIGGIVTGSLENFASVKYLMEELQRICNELKDKNEIAIIKKYGNNAKLYTATLTCKRT
;
A
#
# COMPACT_ATOMS: atom_id res chain seq x y z
N MET A 1 13.31 24.19 20.84
CA MET A 1 12.47 23.11 21.41
C MET A 1 11.03 23.18 20.92
N LYS A 2 10.30 24.31 21.10
CA LYS A 2 8.95 24.51 20.52
C LYS A 2 8.83 24.15 19.04
N TYR A 3 9.82 24.52 18.21
CA TYR A 3 9.81 24.22 16.78
C TYR A 3 9.91 22.72 16.44
N SER A 4 10.70 21.92 17.18
CA SER A 4 10.80 20.49 16.88
C SER A 4 9.55 19.73 17.32
N GLU A 5 8.92 20.14 18.42
CA GLU A 5 7.67 19.53 18.89
C GLU A 5 6.51 19.85 17.94
N PHE A 6 6.44 21.08 17.43
CA PHE A 6 5.46 21.46 16.41
C PHE A 6 5.66 20.69 15.10
N LEU A 7 6.91 20.49 14.66
CA LEU A 7 7.20 19.71 13.46
C LEU A 7 6.85 18.23 13.62
N VAL A 8 7.18 17.62 14.77
CA VAL A 8 6.87 16.21 15.05
C VAL A 8 5.35 16.00 15.17
N SER A 9 4.64 16.89 15.88
CA SER A 9 3.19 16.80 16.03
C SER A 9 2.44 17.01 14.71
N ASN A 10 2.89 17.96 13.88
CA ASN A 10 2.31 18.13 12.53
C ASN A 10 2.60 16.94 11.64
N PHE A 11 3.81 16.36 11.71
CA PHE A 11 4.17 15.20 10.92
C PHE A 11 3.32 13.99 11.30
N GLU A 12 3.10 13.75 12.60
CA GLU A 12 2.22 12.70 13.11
C GLU A 12 0.77 12.89 12.64
N GLY A 13 0.22 14.11 12.77
CA GLY A 13 -1.12 14.43 12.30
C GLY A 13 -1.28 14.24 10.78
N LEU A 14 -0.34 14.73 9.98
CA LEU A 14 -0.34 14.56 8.53
C LEU A 14 -0.28 13.09 8.12
N PHE A 15 0.55 12.29 8.79
CA PHE A 15 0.68 10.86 8.54
C PHE A 15 -0.63 10.10 8.81
N MET A 16 -1.32 10.43 9.91
CA MET A 16 -2.63 9.86 10.26
C MET A 16 -3.67 10.17 9.18
N PHE A 17 -3.76 11.42 8.73
CA PHE A 17 -4.67 11.81 7.65
C PHE A 17 -4.36 11.08 6.35
N LEU A 18 -3.07 10.89 6.05
CA LEU A 18 -2.62 10.20 4.85
C LEU A 18 -3.03 8.72 4.82
N VAL A 19 -2.91 8.02 5.94
CA VAL A 19 -3.34 6.63 6.07
C VAL A 19 -4.86 6.52 5.90
N VAL A 20 -5.63 7.36 6.60
CA VAL A 20 -7.10 7.36 6.51
C VAL A 20 -7.57 7.65 5.09
N PHE A 21 -7.01 8.68 4.46
CA PHE A 21 -7.33 9.05 3.08
C PHE A 21 -6.99 7.91 2.11
N GLY A 22 -5.81 7.30 2.28
CA GLY A 22 -5.44 6.14 1.49
C GLY A 22 -6.46 5.01 1.60
N VAL A 23 -6.89 4.67 2.82
CA VAL A 23 -7.83 3.55 3.05
C VAL A 23 -9.19 3.85 2.42
N ALA A 24 -9.65 5.10 2.51
CA ALA A 24 -10.86 5.54 1.84
C ALA A 24 -10.74 5.46 0.30
N CYS A 25 -9.60 5.86 -0.28
CA CYS A 25 -9.36 5.73 -1.71
C CYS A 25 -9.34 4.25 -2.15
N LEU A 26 -8.70 3.37 -1.38
CA LEU A 26 -8.64 1.94 -1.67
C LEU A 26 -10.04 1.32 -1.68
N SER A 27 -10.87 1.63 -0.68
CA SER A 27 -12.23 1.07 -0.56
C SER A 27 -13.15 1.53 -1.70
N LEU A 28 -13.04 2.80 -2.13
CA LEU A 28 -13.78 3.32 -3.27
C LEU A 28 -13.36 2.64 -4.59
N ASN A 29 -12.06 2.47 -4.83
CA ASN A 29 -11.57 1.78 -6.02
C ASN A 29 -12.02 0.31 -6.05
N LEU A 30 -11.99 -0.38 -4.90
CA LEU A 30 -12.47 -1.77 -4.79
C LEU A 30 -13.97 -1.86 -5.08
N PHE A 31 -14.76 -0.93 -4.55
CA PHE A 31 -16.20 -0.86 -4.80
C PHE A 31 -16.51 -0.66 -6.29
N GLN A 32 -15.78 0.21 -6.98
CA GLN A 32 -15.91 0.41 -8.42
C GLN A 32 -15.58 -0.86 -9.21
N VAL A 33 -14.51 -1.58 -8.85
CA VAL A 33 -14.18 -2.88 -9.47
C VAL A 33 -15.33 -3.88 -9.30
N LEU A 34 -15.92 -3.97 -8.10
CA LEU A 34 -17.07 -4.85 -7.85
C LEU A 34 -18.30 -4.47 -8.68
N GLN A 35 -18.58 -3.18 -8.84
CA GLN A 35 -19.67 -2.71 -9.69
C GLN A 35 -19.44 -3.07 -11.16
N ILE A 36 -18.24 -2.84 -11.68
CA ILE A 36 -17.93 -3.12 -13.10
C ILE A 36 -18.03 -4.62 -13.40
N ILE A 37 -17.56 -5.48 -12.49
CA ILE A 37 -17.68 -6.95 -12.63
C ILE A 37 -19.15 -7.39 -12.61
N SER A 38 -19.96 -6.83 -11.71
CA SER A 38 -21.36 -7.23 -11.53
C SER A 38 -22.27 -6.78 -12.67
N PHE A 39 -22.09 -5.55 -13.17
CA PHE A 39 -22.92 -4.96 -14.22
C PHE A 39 -22.39 -5.16 -15.65
N GLY A 40 -21.24 -5.82 -15.80
CA GLY A 40 -20.64 -6.11 -17.11
C GLY A 40 -20.12 -4.85 -17.81
N GLY A 41 -19.27 -4.07 -17.13
CA GLY A 41 -18.67 -2.86 -17.69
C GLY A 41 -17.35 -3.11 -18.44
N ASN A 42 -16.74 -2.02 -18.92
CA ASN A 42 -15.62 -2.06 -19.84
C ASN A 42 -14.35 -2.67 -19.22
N MET A 43 -13.71 -3.60 -19.94
CA MET A 43 -12.47 -4.26 -19.52
C MET A 43 -11.30 -3.27 -19.36
N ASP A 44 -11.27 -2.20 -20.15
CA ASP A 44 -10.24 -1.16 -20.08
C ASP A 44 -10.35 -0.33 -18.78
N GLU A 45 -11.58 -0.09 -18.31
CA GLU A 45 -11.83 0.66 -17.07
C GLU A 45 -11.46 -0.18 -15.83
N LEU A 46 -11.73 -1.49 -15.87
CA LEU A 46 -11.26 -2.45 -14.87
C LEU A 46 -9.75 -2.46 -14.75
N TYR A 47 -9.05 -2.50 -15.88
CA TYR A 47 -7.59 -2.50 -15.91
C TYR A 47 -7.03 -1.24 -15.23
N GLN A 48 -7.58 -0.06 -15.52
CA GLN A 48 -7.17 1.19 -14.88
C GLN A 48 -7.36 1.16 -13.36
N HIS A 49 -8.51 0.67 -12.87
CA HIS A 49 -8.77 0.60 -11.43
C HIS A 49 -7.86 -0.40 -10.73
N ILE A 50 -7.56 -1.54 -11.36
CA ILE A 50 -6.59 -2.52 -10.84
C ILE A 50 -5.20 -1.89 -10.72
N VAL A 51 -4.75 -1.15 -11.73
CA VAL A 51 -3.44 -0.45 -11.68
C VAL A 51 -3.43 0.60 -10.55
N TYR A 52 -4.51 1.37 -10.39
CA TYR A 52 -4.63 2.33 -9.28
C TYR A 52 -4.58 1.67 -7.91
N ILE A 53 -5.25 0.54 -7.72
CA ILE A 53 -5.21 -0.24 -6.48
C ILE A 53 -3.77 -0.66 -6.16
N ILE A 54 -3.02 -1.16 -7.15
CA ILE A 54 -1.61 -1.55 -6.96
C ILE A 54 -0.76 -0.36 -6.50
N ILE A 55 -0.92 0.80 -7.14
CA ILE A 55 -0.17 2.01 -6.79
C ILE A 55 -0.51 2.47 -5.36
N ILE A 56 -1.79 2.49 -4.99
CA ILE A 56 -2.24 2.90 -3.64
C ILE A 56 -1.68 1.96 -2.57
N ILE A 57 -1.69 0.65 -2.82
CA ILE A 57 -1.14 -0.35 -1.89
C ILE A 57 0.37 -0.15 -1.71
N LEU A 58 1.12 0.04 -2.80
CA LEU A 58 2.57 0.30 -2.74
C LEU A 58 2.87 1.59 -1.98
N TYR A 59 2.10 2.64 -2.24
CA TYR A 59 2.23 3.93 -1.57
C TYR A 59 1.99 3.80 -0.05
N MET A 60 0.92 3.12 0.36
CA MET A 60 0.66 2.83 1.76
C MET A 60 1.79 2.02 2.39
N PHE A 61 2.30 1.01 1.68
CA PHE A 61 3.38 0.18 2.19
C PHE A 61 4.66 1.00 2.45
N LEU A 62 5.07 1.83 1.47
CA LEU A 62 6.23 2.72 1.62
C LEU A 62 6.08 3.67 2.80
N THR A 63 4.89 4.28 2.92
CA THR A 63 4.56 5.23 3.99
C THR A 63 4.64 4.55 5.36
N ASN A 64 4.07 3.35 5.50
CA ASN A 64 4.13 2.56 6.74
C ASN A 64 5.56 2.12 7.07
N TYR A 65 6.34 1.67 6.09
CA TYR A 65 7.74 1.28 6.27
C TYR A 65 8.60 2.45 6.79
N LEU A 66 8.46 3.64 6.19
CA LEU A 66 9.16 4.84 6.63
C LEU A 66 8.77 5.24 8.06
N GLY A 67 7.47 5.12 8.41
CA GLY A 67 7.00 5.34 9.78
C GLY A 67 7.68 4.39 10.78
N GLN A 68 7.76 3.10 10.45
CA GLN A 68 8.39 2.09 11.28
C GLN A 68 9.90 2.32 11.45
N GLU A 69 10.63 2.62 10.36
CA GLU A 69 12.07 2.89 10.40
C GLU A 69 12.41 4.08 11.30
N ILE A 70 11.61 5.14 11.25
CA ILE A 70 11.77 6.33 12.12
C ILE A 70 11.53 5.96 13.59
N ALA A 71 10.54 5.13 13.89
CA ALA A 71 10.24 4.72 15.26
C ALA A 71 11.32 3.79 15.83
N ASP A 72 11.76 2.79 15.06
CA ASP A 72 12.83 1.87 15.47
C ASP A 72 14.15 2.63 15.70
N HIS A 73 14.45 3.62 14.86
CA HIS A 73 15.62 4.46 15.06
C HIS A 73 15.51 5.28 16.36
N ASN A 74 14.34 5.88 16.62
CA ASN A 74 14.11 6.66 17.83
C ASN A 74 14.20 5.79 19.10
N ASP A 75 13.67 4.56 19.07
CA ASP A 75 13.76 3.61 20.19
C ASP A 75 15.22 3.21 20.48
N ARG A 76 16.01 2.93 19.43
CA ARG A 76 17.45 2.64 19.58
C ARG A 76 18.22 3.81 20.18
N VAL A 77 17.94 5.03 19.74
CA VAL A 77 18.55 6.26 20.30
C VAL A 77 18.16 6.42 21.78
N PHE A 78 16.91 6.12 22.13
CA PHE A 78 16.43 6.15 23.52
C PHE A 78 17.16 5.13 24.40
N VAL A 79 17.22 3.86 23.99
CA VAL A 79 17.93 2.79 24.74
C VAL A 79 19.41 3.12 24.92
N THR A 80 20.05 3.65 23.88
CA THR A 80 21.47 4.03 23.92
C THR A 80 21.70 5.22 24.86
N ALA A 81 20.85 6.25 24.80
CA ALA A 81 20.92 7.41 25.68
C ALA A 81 20.64 7.06 27.15
N TYR A 82 19.78 6.07 27.40
CA TYR A 82 19.49 5.56 28.74
C TYR A 82 20.68 4.83 29.36
N ASN A 83 21.38 4.00 28.59
CA ASN A 83 22.50 3.19 29.06
C ASN A 83 23.83 3.96 29.18
N ILE A 84 23.93 5.14 28.56
CA ILE A 84 25.10 6.02 28.69
C ILE A 84 25.21 6.58 30.11
N GLN A 85 26.44 6.76 30.60
CA GLN A 85 26.73 7.48 31.86
C GLN A 85 26.48 8.99 31.70
N TRP A 86 25.23 9.38 31.44
CA TRP A 86 24.82 10.75 31.17
C TRP A 86 25.20 11.72 32.29
N TYR A 87 25.34 11.23 33.52
CA TYR A 87 25.80 12.01 34.69
C TYR A 87 27.24 12.50 34.62
N VAL A 88 28.07 11.98 33.71
CA VAL A 88 29.46 12.42 33.47
C VAL A 88 29.53 13.41 32.30
N ALA A 89 28.47 13.53 31.50
CA ALA A 89 28.44 14.42 30.34
C ALA A 89 28.29 15.90 30.75
N PRO A 90 28.71 16.86 29.89
CA PRO A 90 28.53 18.28 30.14
C PRO A 90 27.06 18.65 30.39
N LEU A 91 26.81 19.70 31.19
CA LEU A 91 25.49 20.11 31.67
C LEU A 91 24.45 20.31 30.55
N GLN A 92 24.89 20.77 29.37
CA GLN A 92 24.02 20.99 28.21
C GLN A 92 23.56 19.66 27.59
N THR A 93 24.45 18.67 27.50
CA THR A 93 24.18 17.32 27.01
C THR A 93 23.31 16.53 28.00
N GLN A 94 23.57 16.67 29.30
CA GLN A 94 22.71 16.09 30.36
C GLN A 94 21.26 16.54 30.22
N ARG A 95 21.03 17.86 30.09
CA ARG A 95 19.67 18.41 29.94
C ARG A 95 18.98 17.86 28.69
N MET A 96 19.68 17.76 27.56
CA MET A 96 19.12 17.17 26.34
C MET A 96 18.74 15.69 26.51
N ILE A 97 19.62 14.88 27.11
CA ILE A 97 19.36 13.45 27.37
C ILE A 97 18.16 13.29 28.32
N LEU A 98 18.09 14.09 29.38
CA LEU A 98 16.99 14.03 30.35
C LEU A 98 15.65 14.39 29.70
N PHE A 99 15.63 15.37 28.79
CA PHE A 99 14.46 15.68 27.98
C PHE A 99 14.10 14.57 27.00
N LEU A 100 15.07 13.95 26.31
CA LEU A 100 14.83 12.78 25.44
C LEU A 100 14.23 11.62 26.23
N LEU A 101 14.78 11.34 27.42
CA LEU A 101 14.30 10.30 28.33
C LEU A 101 12.90 10.61 28.90
N GLN A 102 12.60 11.87 29.19
CA GLN A 102 11.28 12.28 29.71
C GLN A 102 10.22 12.31 28.60
N ARG A 103 10.59 12.72 27.38
CA ARG A 103 9.70 12.80 26.21
C ARG A 103 9.31 11.42 25.66
N ASN A 104 10.25 10.46 25.66
CA ASN A 104 10.04 9.11 25.12
C ASN A 104 9.52 8.08 26.16
N LYS A 105 9.20 8.48 27.40
CA LYS A 105 8.47 7.62 28.36
C LYS A 105 7.03 7.34 27.95
N ARG A 106 6.44 8.20 27.11
CA ARG A 106 5.35 7.79 26.23
C ARG A 106 6.03 6.99 25.15
N THR A 107 6.00 5.67 25.29
CA THR A 107 6.44 4.77 24.25
C THR A 107 5.96 5.33 22.93
N PHE A 108 6.89 5.56 22.00
CA PHE A 108 6.60 5.60 20.57
C PHE A 108 6.16 4.19 20.15
N ASN A 109 5.19 3.62 20.87
CA ASN A 109 4.28 2.68 20.30
C ASN A 109 3.62 3.50 19.21
N LEU A 110 4.08 3.30 17.97
CA LEU A 110 3.32 3.56 16.76
C LEU A 110 2.07 2.65 16.76
N ASN A 111 1.29 2.74 17.85
CA ASN A 111 -0.09 2.41 17.87
C ASN A 111 -0.77 3.64 17.26
N ILE A 112 -0.66 3.75 15.94
CA ILE A 112 -1.58 4.56 15.15
C ILE A 112 -2.97 3.93 15.41
N GLY A 113 -3.65 4.46 16.42
CA GLY A 113 -5.01 4.08 16.81
C GLY A 113 -5.26 2.62 17.21
N GLY A 114 -4.24 1.79 17.45
CA GLY A 114 -4.43 0.35 17.74
C GLY A 114 -4.90 -0.49 16.55
N ILE A 115 -4.86 0.06 15.33
CA ILE A 115 -5.38 -0.61 14.12
C ILE A 115 -4.24 -1.10 13.22
N VAL A 116 -3.06 -0.48 13.27
CA VAL A 116 -1.93 -0.85 12.42
C VAL A 116 -0.69 -1.01 13.27
N THR A 117 -0.49 -2.23 13.79
CA THR A 117 0.82 -2.68 14.24
C THR A 117 1.69 -2.70 12.99
N GLY A 118 2.61 -1.74 12.86
CA GLY A 118 3.44 -1.55 11.67
C GLY A 118 4.42 -2.68 11.35
N SER A 119 4.19 -3.92 11.77
CA SER A 119 5.14 -5.02 11.74
C SER A 119 4.58 -6.21 10.97
N LEU A 120 5.28 -6.64 9.91
CA LEU A 120 5.21 -7.95 9.21
C LEU A 120 3.84 -8.46 8.68
N GLU A 121 2.74 -8.28 9.40
CA GLU A 121 1.37 -8.61 8.99
C GLU A 121 0.92 -7.80 7.77
N ASN A 122 1.30 -6.52 7.70
CA ASN A 122 1.00 -5.69 6.52
C ASN A 122 1.74 -6.22 5.28
N PHE A 123 2.95 -6.76 5.46
CA PHE A 123 3.72 -7.39 4.38
C PHE A 123 3.05 -8.69 3.91
N ALA A 124 2.54 -9.51 4.83
CA ALA A 124 1.79 -10.73 4.49
C ALA A 124 0.50 -10.41 3.74
N SER A 125 -0.23 -9.38 4.15
CA SER A 125 -1.47 -8.93 3.50
C SER A 125 -1.23 -8.39 2.09
N VAL A 126 -0.16 -7.60 1.89
CA VAL A 126 0.26 -7.12 0.57
C VAL A 126 0.64 -8.28 -0.34
N LYS A 127 1.38 -9.28 0.18
CA LYS A 127 1.75 -10.47 -0.59
C LYS A 127 0.50 -11.25 -1.05
N TYR A 128 -0.43 -11.51 -0.14
CA TYR A 128 -1.69 -12.19 -0.46
C TYR A 128 -2.51 -11.42 -1.52
N LEU A 129 -2.64 -10.11 -1.35
CA LEU A 129 -3.33 -9.24 -2.32
C LEU A 129 -2.65 -9.25 -3.69
N MET A 130 -1.32 -9.26 -3.72
CA MET A 130 -0.55 -9.31 -4.95
C MET A 130 -0.75 -10.65 -5.69
N GLU A 131 -0.75 -11.77 -4.96
CA GLU A 131 -1.05 -13.09 -5.51
C GLU A 131 -2.49 -13.16 -6.07
N GLU A 132 -3.46 -12.62 -5.34
CA GLU A 132 -4.87 -12.58 -5.75
C GLU A 132 -5.07 -11.72 -7.02
N LEU A 133 -4.43 -10.56 -7.08
CA LEU A 133 -4.46 -9.70 -8.27
C LEU A 133 -3.81 -10.38 -9.47
N GLN A 134 -2.69 -11.07 -9.26
CA GLN A 134 -2.01 -11.79 -10.32
C GLN A 134 -2.92 -12.90 -10.88
N ARG A 135 -3.71 -13.56 -10.03
CA ARG A 135 -4.74 -14.52 -10.45
C ARG A 135 -5.81 -13.87 -11.32
N ILE A 136 -6.36 -12.72 -10.88
CA ILE A 136 -7.40 -11.99 -11.63
C ILE A 136 -6.87 -11.53 -13.00
N CYS A 137 -5.66 -10.98 -13.06
CA CYS A 137 -5.05 -10.55 -14.31
C CYS A 137 -4.84 -11.70 -15.30
N ASN A 138 -4.41 -12.86 -14.81
CA ASN A 138 -4.25 -14.05 -15.65
C ASN A 138 -5.60 -14.53 -16.20
N GLU A 139 -6.65 -14.56 -15.36
CA GLU A 139 -7.98 -14.98 -15.79
C GLU A 139 -8.59 -14.01 -16.84
N LEU A 140 -8.37 -12.70 -16.69
CA LEU A 140 -8.78 -11.71 -17.67
C LEU A 140 -8.04 -11.87 -19.00
N LYS A 141 -6.72 -12.16 -18.93
CA LYS A 141 -5.89 -12.41 -20.12
C LYS A 141 -6.39 -13.62 -20.89
N ASP A 142 -6.65 -14.73 -20.20
CA ASP A 142 -7.16 -15.97 -20.82
C ASP A 142 -8.51 -15.73 -21.50
N LYS A 143 -9.45 -15.04 -20.83
CA LYS A 143 -10.75 -14.70 -21.42
C LYS A 143 -10.62 -13.87 -22.69
N ASN A 144 -9.70 -12.92 -22.73
CA ASN A 144 -9.47 -12.08 -23.91
C ASN A 144 -8.84 -12.86 -25.07
N GLU A 145 -7.86 -13.72 -24.79
CA GLU A 145 -7.24 -14.59 -25.79
C GLU A 145 -8.28 -15.54 -26.42
N ILE A 146 -9.14 -16.16 -25.59
CA ILE A 146 -10.24 -17.01 -26.06
C ILE A 146 -11.21 -16.22 -26.96
N ALA A 147 -11.54 -14.98 -26.58
CA ALA A 147 -12.43 -14.12 -27.37
C ALA A 147 -11.84 -13.80 -28.75
N ILE A 148 -10.54 -13.47 -28.81
CA ILE A 148 -9.80 -13.22 -30.05
C ILE A 148 -9.79 -14.49 -30.92
N ILE A 149 -9.38 -15.64 -30.37
CA ILE A 149 -9.32 -16.91 -31.10
C ILE A 149 -10.68 -17.28 -31.67
N LYS A 150 -11.75 -17.14 -30.89
CA LYS A 150 -13.12 -17.44 -31.34
C LYS A 150 -13.57 -16.53 -32.48
N LYS A 151 -13.25 -15.22 -32.40
CA LYS A 151 -13.58 -14.24 -33.44
C LYS A 151 -12.87 -14.55 -34.76
N TYR A 152 -11.55 -14.74 -34.73
CA TYR A 152 -10.77 -15.03 -35.93
C TYR A 152 -11.03 -16.44 -36.46
N GLY A 153 -11.27 -17.42 -35.59
CA GLY A 153 -11.66 -18.78 -35.98
C GLY A 153 -13.00 -18.84 -36.71
N ASN A 154 -14.00 -18.06 -36.29
CA ASN A 154 -15.27 -17.96 -37.02
C ASN A 154 -15.12 -17.29 -38.38
N ASN A 155 -14.30 -16.24 -38.49
CA ASN A 155 -14.00 -15.61 -39.77
C ASN A 155 -13.30 -16.57 -40.73
N ALA A 156 -12.32 -17.33 -40.24
CA ALA A 156 -11.64 -18.36 -41.03
C ALA A 156 -12.63 -19.42 -41.55
N LYS A 157 -13.53 -19.91 -40.69
CA LYS A 157 -14.60 -20.84 -41.09
C LYS A 157 -15.51 -20.26 -42.18
N LEU A 158 -15.92 -18.99 -42.05
CA LEU A 158 -16.75 -18.30 -43.04
C LEU A 158 -16.05 -18.19 -44.41
N TYR A 159 -14.77 -17.81 -44.42
CA TYR A 159 -13.99 -17.75 -45.67
C TYR A 159 -13.82 -19.11 -46.30
N THR A 160 -13.52 -20.17 -45.51
CA THR A 160 -13.41 -21.52 -46.06
C THR A 160 -14.73 -22.01 -46.66
N ALA A 161 -15.86 -21.77 -45.99
CA ALA A 161 -17.19 -22.13 -46.49
C ALA A 161 -17.56 -21.36 -47.77
N THR A 162 -17.19 -20.07 -47.85
CA THR A 162 -17.42 -19.25 -49.04
C THR A 162 -16.53 -19.69 -50.21
N LEU A 163 -15.27 -20.03 -49.93
CA LEU A 163 -14.33 -20.54 -50.94
C LEU A 163 -14.71 -21.92 -51.47
N THR A 164 -15.18 -22.84 -50.62
CA THR A 164 -15.66 -24.15 -51.08
C THR A 164 -16.98 -24.04 -51.83
N CYS A 165 -17.92 -23.21 -51.38
CA CYS A 165 -19.21 -23.02 -52.06
C CYS A 165 -19.08 -22.28 -53.41
N LYS A 166 -18.08 -21.41 -53.58
CA LYS A 166 -17.79 -20.71 -54.86
C LYS A 166 -17.05 -21.59 -55.88
N ARG A 167 -16.54 -22.76 -55.47
CA ARG A 167 -15.77 -23.68 -56.32
C ARG A 167 -16.63 -24.80 -56.94
N THR A 168 -17.86 -24.96 -56.46
CA THR A 168 -18.93 -25.77 -57.06
C THR A 168 -19.83 -24.90 -57.90
#